data_AF-A0A6U5IVS2-F1
#
_entry.id   AF-A0A6U5IVS2-F1
#
_cell.length_a   1.000
_cell.length_b   1.000
_cell.length_c   1.000
_cell.angle_alpha   90.00
_cell.angle_beta   90.00
_cell.angle_gamma   90.00
#
_symmetry.space_group_name_H-M   'P 1'
#
loop_
_entity.id
_entity.type
_entity.pdbx_description
1 polymer ?
#
loop_
_entity_poly.entity_id
_entity_poly.type
_entity_poly.pdbx_seq_one_letter_code
_entity_poly.pdbx_strand_id
1 'polypeptide(L)'
;MKSIAVVAAFFTVGANAIEVTPDNFDSLTKGKTVFLKFYAPWCGHCKKLAPDWEKLEKEFESSDIGFVGSVDCTAGGKPICESNGVQGYPTLKWGDPSALEDYQGGRSLKDLTNFSKENLKPICSVSNIDLCDDDKKAQITKYQAMAKDDLKTAIEEKEKEIEDAEKYFKTEVEKLQKSYEGLMETKESTIAEVKNSGLSLMKSVKKAGASEGSDEL
;
A
#
# COMPACT_ATOMS: atom_id res chain seq x y z
N MET A 1 -34.38 -28.55 -50.34
CA MET A 1 -33.35 -27.55 -50.00
C MET A 1 -33.55 -27.15 -48.55
N LYS A 2 -32.67 -27.61 -47.64
CA LYS A 2 -32.65 -27.17 -46.23
C LYS A 2 -31.41 -26.29 -46.07
N SER A 3 -31.62 -24.99 -45.88
CA SER A 3 -30.55 -24.03 -45.63
C SER A 3 -29.97 -24.26 -44.24
N ILE A 4 -28.66 -24.49 -44.17
CA ILE A 4 -27.90 -24.53 -42.92
C ILE A 4 -27.41 -23.11 -42.67
N ALA A 5 -27.92 -22.47 -41.62
CA ALA A 5 -27.40 -21.20 -41.13
C ALA A 5 -26.11 -21.49 -40.33
N VAL A 6 -24.97 -21.05 -40.85
CA VAL A 6 -23.69 -21.04 -40.13
C VAL A 6 -23.70 -19.82 -39.22
N VAL A 7 -23.91 -20.04 -37.92
CA VAL A 7 -23.74 -19.00 -36.89
C VAL A 7 -22.25 -18.90 -36.58
N ALA A 8 -21.60 -17.87 -37.11
CA ALA A 8 -20.24 -17.51 -36.72
C ALA A 8 -20.29 -16.86 -35.32
N ALA A 9 -19.92 -17.62 -34.30
CA ALA A 9 -19.67 -17.07 -32.97
C ALA A 9 -18.36 -16.30 -33.00
N PHE A 10 -18.45 -14.97 -33.02
CA PHE A 10 -17.30 -14.09 -32.77
C PHE A 10 -16.99 -14.16 -31.27
N PHE A 11 -15.98 -14.96 -30.90
CA PHE A 11 -15.34 -14.83 -29.60
C PHE A 11 -14.55 -13.52 -29.59
N THR A 12 -15.08 -12.51 -28.91
CA THR A 12 -14.29 -11.34 -28.54
C THR A 12 -13.23 -11.78 -27.55
N VAL A 13 -11.99 -11.93 -28.01
CA VAL A 13 -10.82 -12.05 -27.13
C VAL A 13 -10.70 -10.70 -26.43
N GLY A 14 -11.10 -10.64 -25.16
CA GLY A 14 -10.76 -9.50 -24.32
C GLY A 14 -9.24 -9.40 -24.27
N ALA A 15 -8.69 -8.27 -24.69
CA ALA A 15 -7.27 -7.98 -24.48
C ALA A 15 -7.03 -7.99 -22.97
N ASN A 16 -6.36 -9.03 -22.48
CA ASN A 16 -5.87 -9.04 -21.10
C ASN A 16 -4.76 -8.00 -21.02
N ALA A 17 -4.78 -7.18 -19.97
CA ALA A 17 -3.69 -6.25 -19.69
C ALA A 17 -2.35 -6.99 -19.70
N ILE A 18 -1.32 -6.38 -20.27
CA ILE A 18 0.01 -6.98 -20.38
C ILE A 18 0.60 -7.07 -18.96
N GLU A 19 0.89 -8.30 -18.53
CA GLU A 19 1.56 -8.57 -17.26
C GLU A 19 3.02 -8.09 -17.31
N VAL A 20 3.44 -7.34 -16.30
CA VAL A 20 4.79 -6.78 -16.24
C VAL A 20 5.74 -7.83 -15.67
N THR A 21 6.79 -8.12 -16.43
CA THR A 21 7.81 -9.12 -16.14
C THR A 21 9.20 -8.55 -16.42
N PRO A 22 10.29 -9.15 -15.90
CA PRO A 22 11.64 -8.66 -16.18
C PRO A 22 11.92 -8.50 -17.68
N ASP A 23 11.36 -9.37 -18.52
CA ASP A 23 11.60 -9.38 -19.97
C ASP A 23 11.00 -8.17 -20.70
N ASN A 24 9.92 -7.58 -20.17
CA ASN A 24 9.21 -6.47 -20.79
C ASN A 24 9.27 -5.16 -19.98
N PHE A 25 9.79 -5.18 -18.75
CA PHE A 25 9.78 -4.05 -17.82
C PHE A 25 10.36 -2.78 -18.45
N ASP A 26 11.58 -2.85 -18.98
CA ASP A 26 12.23 -1.68 -19.61
C ASP A 26 11.44 -1.16 -20.81
N SER A 27 10.90 -2.06 -21.64
CA SER A 27 10.14 -1.66 -22.83
C SER A 27 8.83 -0.93 -22.48
N LEU A 28 8.20 -1.30 -21.36
CA LEU A 28 6.94 -0.73 -20.91
C LEU A 28 7.14 0.57 -20.12
N THR A 29 8.27 0.71 -19.41
CA THR A 29 8.46 1.74 -18.39
C THR A 29 9.46 2.84 -18.76
N LYS A 30 10.38 2.58 -19.69
CA LYS A 30 11.46 3.51 -20.02
C LYS A 30 10.94 4.88 -20.45
N GLY A 31 11.42 5.93 -19.77
CA GLY A 31 11.06 7.32 -20.04
C GLY A 31 9.67 7.73 -19.54
N LYS A 32 8.97 6.85 -18.82
CA LYS A 32 7.64 7.10 -18.26
C LYS A 32 7.70 7.20 -16.74
N THR A 33 6.75 7.93 -16.18
CA THR A 33 6.41 7.81 -14.76
C THR A 33 5.41 6.67 -14.61
N VAL A 34 5.71 5.71 -13.74
CA VAL A 34 4.94 4.46 -13.67
C VAL A 34 4.07 4.39 -12.42
N PHE A 35 3.00 3.60 -12.48
CA PHE A 35 2.19 3.20 -11.34
C PHE A 35 1.92 1.69 -11.42
N LEU A 36 2.51 0.92 -10.52
CA LEU A 36 2.49 -0.53 -10.54
C LEU A 36 1.72 -1.12 -9.37
N LYS A 37 0.89 -2.12 -9.67
CA LYS A 37 0.24 -2.98 -8.68
C LYS A 37 1.01 -4.29 -8.55
N PHE A 38 1.62 -4.49 -7.40
CA PHE A 38 2.25 -5.74 -7.01
C PHE A 38 1.23 -6.62 -6.31
N TYR A 39 1.00 -7.82 -6.83
CA TYR A 39 -0.11 -8.67 -6.39
C TYR A 39 0.22 -10.16 -6.38
N ALA A 40 -0.71 -10.91 -5.79
CA ALA A 40 -0.80 -12.35 -5.92
C ALA A 40 -2.23 -12.75 -6.32
N PRO A 41 -2.42 -13.72 -7.23
CA PRO A 41 -3.73 -14.05 -7.80
C PRO A 41 -4.72 -14.64 -6.78
N TRP A 42 -4.21 -15.20 -5.68
CA TRP A 42 -5.03 -15.75 -4.59
C TRP A 42 -5.42 -14.73 -3.52
N CYS A 43 -4.83 -13.52 -3.52
CA CYS A 43 -5.09 -12.52 -2.48
C CYS A 43 -6.48 -11.87 -2.64
N GLY A 44 -7.32 -11.94 -1.61
CA GLY A 44 -8.67 -11.37 -1.62
C GLY A 44 -8.69 -9.85 -1.83
N HIS A 45 -7.76 -9.12 -1.21
CA HIS A 45 -7.64 -7.66 -1.40
C HIS A 45 -7.20 -7.29 -2.83
N CYS A 46 -6.33 -8.10 -3.45
CA CYS A 46 -5.96 -7.94 -4.87
C CYS A 46 -7.16 -8.14 -5.79
N LYS A 47 -7.93 -9.21 -5.58
CA LYS A 47 -9.15 -9.48 -6.35
C LYS A 47 -10.17 -8.35 -6.25
N LYS A 48 -10.31 -7.72 -5.07
CA LYS A 48 -11.20 -6.58 -4.87
C LYS A 48 -10.74 -5.33 -5.64
N LEU A 49 -9.43 -5.11 -5.73
CA LEU A 49 -8.85 -3.96 -6.43
C LEU A 49 -8.81 -4.14 -7.96
N ALA A 50 -8.67 -5.38 -8.43
CA ALA A 50 -8.45 -5.70 -9.84
C ALA A 50 -9.42 -4.98 -10.82
N PRO A 51 -10.75 -4.94 -10.61
CA PRO A 51 -11.67 -4.33 -11.57
C PRO A 51 -11.47 -2.83 -11.76
N ASP A 52 -11.02 -2.11 -10.73
CA ASP A 52 -10.73 -0.69 -10.83
C ASP A 52 -9.34 -0.43 -11.38
N TRP A 53 -8.38 -1.31 -11.05
CA TRP A 53 -7.03 -1.25 -11.60
C TRP A 53 -6.99 -1.50 -13.11
N GLU A 54 -7.72 -2.50 -13.61
CA GLU A 54 -7.79 -2.82 -15.05
C GLU A 54 -8.38 -1.65 -15.86
N LYS A 55 -9.35 -0.92 -15.30
CA LYS A 55 -9.89 0.30 -15.93
C LYS A 55 -8.84 1.40 -16.00
N LEU A 56 -8.03 1.54 -14.95
CA LEU A 56 -6.94 2.52 -14.90
C LEU A 56 -5.83 2.16 -15.89
N GLU A 57 -5.42 0.90 -15.98
CA GLU A 57 -4.46 0.41 -16.99
C GLU A 57 -4.94 0.76 -18.40
N LYS A 58 -6.21 0.53 -18.68
CA LYS A 58 -6.83 0.90 -19.97
C LYS A 58 -6.84 2.40 -20.23
N GLU A 59 -7.02 3.24 -19.21
CA GLU A 59 -6.99 4.71 -19.35
C GLU A 59 -5.60 5.22 -19.75
N PHE A 60 -4.54 4.51 -19.37
CA PHE A 60 -3.13 4.89 -19.62
C PHE A 60 -2.45 4.06 -20.72
N GLU A 61 -3.15 3.13 -21.38
CA GLU A 61 -2.60 2.24 -22.41
C GLU A 61 -1.91 2.99 -23.57
N SER A 62 -2.48 4.13 -23.97
CA SER A 62 -1.96 4.98 -25.06
C SER A 62 -1.11 6.16 -24.57
N SER A 63 -0.72 6.20 -23.29
CA SER A 63 0.04 7.32 -22.74
C SER A 63 1.52 7.19 -23.06
N ASP A 64 2.12 8.23 -23.64
CA ASP A 64 3.56 8.28 -23.90
C ASP A 64 4.37 8.62 -22.64
N ILE A 65 3.76 9.29 -21.66
CA ILE A 65 4.43 9.85 -20.47
C ILE A 65 4.19 9.05 -19.18
N GLY A 66 3.09 8.31 -19.11
CA GLY A 66 2.66 7.58 -17.93
C GLY A 66 2.40 6.12 -18.27
N PHE A 67 2.70 5.20 -17.35
CA PHE A 67 2.38 3.79 -17.50
C PHE A 67 1.73 3.25 -16.24
N VAL A 68 0.64 2.50 -16.39
CA VAL A 68 0.00 1.79 -15.29
C VAL A 68 0.05 0.31 -15.62
N GLY A 69 0.50 -0.52 -14.67
CA GLY A 69 0.69 -1.94 -14.91
C GLY A 69 0.56 -2.81 -13.66
N SER A 70 0.55 -4.12 -13.88
CA SER A 70 0.42 -5.14 -12.84
C SER A 70 1.64 -6.07 -12.86
N VAL A 71 2.11 -6.46 -11.68
CA VAL A 71 3.23 -7.39 -11.46
C VAL A 71 2.80 -8.52 -10.54
N ASP A 72 2.74 -9.75 -11.06
CA ASP A 72 2.44 -10.98 -10.33
C ASP A 72 3.71 -11.47 -9.63
N CYS A 73 3.74 -11.25 -8.32
CA CYS A 73 4.86 -11.62 -7.46
C CYS A 73 4.97 -13.12 -7.20
N THR A 74 4.02 -13.92 -7.69
CA THR A 74 4.00 -15.38 -7.56
C THR A 74 4.41 -16.11 -8.84
N ALA A 75 4.64 -15.36 -9.92
CA ALA A 75 5.02 -15.87 -11.23
C ALA A 75 6.28 -15.14 -11.74
N GLY A 76 6.31 -14.79 -13.03
CA GLY A 76 7.46 -14.15 -13.68
C GLY A 76 7.83 -12.78 -13.09
N GLY A 77 6.92 -12.10 -12.40
CA GLY A 77 7.16 -10.79 -11.78
C GLY A 77 7.92 -10.84 -10.45
N LYS A 78 8.17 -12.03 -9.87
CA LYS A 78 8.82 -12.18 -8.56
C LYS A 78 10.11 -11.35 -8.39
N PRO A 79 11.08 -11.34 -9.33
CA PRO A 79 12.30 -10.55 -9.18
C PRO A 79 12.04 -9.04 -9.05
N ILE A 80 11.05 -8.51 -9.77
CA ILE A 80 10.66 -7.10 -9.70
C ILE A 80 10.05 -6.79 -8.32
N CYS A 81 9.25 -7.71 -7.78
CA CYS A 81 8.67 -7.54 -6.45
C CYS A 81 9.73 -7.52 -5.35
N GLU A 82 10.70 -8.44 -5.43
CA GLU A 82 11.82 -8.51 -4.48
C GLU A 82 12.69 -7.25 -4.56
N SER A 83 13.06 -6.80 -5.76
CA SER A 83 13.89 -5.60 -5.94
C SER A 83 13.18 -4.31 -5.52
N ASN A 84 11.85 -4.31 -5.43
CA ASN A 84 11.06 -3.18 -4.96
C ASN A 84 10.61 -3.33 -3.49
N GLY A 85 11.15 -4.31 -2.75
CA GLY A 85 10.86 -4.48 -1.32
C GLY A 85 9.39 -4.81 -1.02
N VAL A 86 8.71 -5.53 -1.91
CA VAL A 86 7.29 -5.86 -1.71
C VAL A 86 7.14 -6.97 -0.65
N GLN A 87 6.62 -6.60 0.52
CA GLN A 87 6.44 -7.51 1.67
C GLN A 87 5.00 -8.01 1.86
N GLY A 88 4.02 -7.47 1.12
CA GLY A 88 2.61 -7.81 1.25
C GLY A 88 1.80 -7.43 0.02
N TYR A 89 0.55 -7.88 -0.06
CA TYR A 89 -0.29 -7.69 -1.25
C TYR A 89 -1.69 -7.14 -0.94
N PRO A 90 -2.25 -6.25 -1.77
CA PRO A 90 -1.55 -5.56 -2.85
C PRO A 90 -0.71 -4.41 -2.30
N THR A 91 0.48 -4.25 -2.88
CA THR A 91 1.31 -3.05 -2.71
C THR A 91 1.24 -2.26 -4.01
N LEU A 92 1.01 -0.96 -3.89
CA LEU A 92 0.94 -0.03 -5.01
C LEU A 92 2.15 0.89 -4.92
N LYS A 93 2.94 1.01 -5.99
CA LYS A 93 4.09 1.92 -6.02
C LYS A 93 4.14 2.70 -7.31
N TRP A 94 4.69 3.91 -7.26
CA TRP A 94 4.71 4.82 -8.40
C TRP A 94 6.02 5.62 -8.47
N GLY A 95 6.29 6.26 -9.60
CA GLY A 95 7.43 7.17 -9.76
C GLY A 95 8.37 6.78 -10.89
N ASP A 96 9.68 6.97 -10.67
CA ASP A 96 10.72 6.55 -11.62
C ASP A 96 10.84 5.01 -11.58
N PRO A 97 10.89 4.33 -12.73
CA PRO A 97 10.98 2.86 -12.78
C PRO A 97 12.14 2.27 -11.96
N SER A 98 13.20 3.05 -11.73
CA SER A 98 14.41 2.63 -11.00
C SER A 98 14.33 2.92 -9.50
N ALA A 99 13.34 3.69 -9.05
CA ALA A 99 13.20 4.16 -7.67
C ALA A 99 11.72 4.43 -7.35
N LEU A 100 10.93 3.35 -7.23
CA LEU A 100 9.49 3.46 -6.97
C LEU A 100 9.19 3.76 -5.50
N GLU A 101 8.28 4.70 -5.29
CA GLU A 101 7.77 5.10 -3.99
C GLU A 101 6.42 4.44 -3.68
N ASP A 102 6.13 4.20 -2.42
CA ASP A 102 4.84 3.63 -2.02
C ASP A 102 3.67 4.60 -2.24
N TYR A 103 2.58 4.09 -2.80
CA TYR A 103 1.31 4.80 -2.86
C TYR A 103 0.45 4.47 -1.64
N GLN A 104 0.18 5.50 -0.83
CA GLN A 104 -0.60 5.41 0.41
C GLN A 104 -2.01 6.04 0.30
N GLY A 105 -2.44 6.39 -0.92
CA GLY A 105 -3.74 7.00 -1.17
C GLY A 105 -4.91 6.01 -1.22
N GLY A 106 -6.10 6.54 -1.51
CA GLY A 106 -7.34 5.77 -1.65
C GLY A 106 -7.28 4.77 -2.81
N ARG A 107 -7.90 3.60 -2.66
CA ARG A 107 -7.86 2.52 -3.65
C ARG A 107 -9.13 2.41 -4.50
N SER A 108 -9.99 3.43 -4.47
CA SER A 108 -11.13 3.51 -5.37
C SER A 108 -10.67 3.95 -6.76
N LEU A 109 -11.38 3.55 -7.83
CA LEU A 109 -11.09 4.06 -9.18
C LEU A 109 -10.91 5.58 -9.22
N LYS A 110 -11.78 6.33 -8.52
CA LYS A 110 -11.73 7.79 -8.49
C LYS A 110 -10.40 8.31 -7.91
N ASP A 111 -9.98 7.77 -6.78
CA ASP A 111 -8.75 8.20 -6.10
C ASP A 111 -7.52 7.86 -6.94
N LEU A 112 -7.52 6.66 -7.53
CA LEU A 112 -6.44 6.20 -8.41
C LEU A 112 -6.34 7.02 -9.69
N THR A 113 -7.47 7.30 -10.35
CA THR A 113 -7.52 8.13 -11.57
C THR A 113 -7.07 9.57 -11.27
N ASN A 114 -7.54 10.16 -10.18
CA ASN A 114 -7.13 11.52 -9.78
C ASN A 114 -5.63 11.59 -9.54
N PHE A 115 -5.12 10.67 -8.72
CA PHE A 115 -3.69 10.58 -8.46
C PHE A 115 -2.89 10.40 -9.74
N SER A 116 -3.32 9.49 -10.62
CA SER A 116 -2.58 9.18 -11.85
C SER A 116 -2.53 10.38 -12.79
N LYS A 117 -3.63 11.14 -12.92
CA LYS A 117 -3.66 12.37 -13.74
C LYS A 117 -2.78 13.48 -13.19
N GLU A 118 -2.66 13.58 -11.88
CA GLU A 118 -1.85 14.61 -11.23
C GLU A 118 -0.35 14.27 -11.22
N ASN A 119 0.01 12.98 -11.22
CA ASN A 119 1.36 12.52 -10.90
C ASN A 119 2.05 11.72 -12.01
N LEU A 120 1.34 11.06 -12.93
CA LEU A 120 1.95 10.34 -14.07
C LEU A 120 2.30 11.30 -15.22
N LYS A 121 3.14 12.27 -14.88
CA LYS A 121 3.75 13.28 -15.75
C LYS A 121 5.28 13.19 -15.58
N PRO A 122 6.08 13.80 -16.47
CA PRO A 122 7.52 13.86 -16.27
C PRO A 122 7.86 14.39 -14.87
N ILE A 123 8.66 13.63 -14.12
CA ILE A 123 9.13 13.98 -12.77
C ILE A 123 10.64 14.22 -12.77
N CYS A 124 11.13 14.93 -11.75
CA CYS A 124 12.56 14.97 -11.46
C CYS A 124 13.10 13.54 -11.29
N SER A 125 14.02 13.15 -12.16
CA SER A 125 14.76 11.89 -12.06
C SER A 125 16.10 11.98 -12.77
N VAL A 126 16.92 10.94 -12.68
CA VAL A 126 18.22 10.89 -13.39
C VAL A 126 18.06 11.04 -14.90
N SER A 127 16.93 10.57 -15.46
CA SER A 127 16.62 10.69 -16.89
C SER A 127 16.02 12.03 -17.27
N ASN A 128 15.52 12.79 -16.29
CA ASN A 128 14.83 14.08 -16.48
C ASN A 128 15.41 15.13 -15.50
N ILE A 129 16.73 15.26 -15.46
CA ILE A 129 17.43 16.08 -14.46
C ILE A 129 17.03 17.56 -14.51
N ASP A 130 16.60 18.07 -15.67
CA ASP A 130 16.15 19.45 -15.84
C ASP A 130 14.91 19.78 -15.00
N LEU A 131 14.10 18.76 -14.67
CA LEU A 131 12.91 18.89 -13.83
C LEU A 131 13.23 18.91 -12.33
N CYS A 132 14.50 18.72 -11.95
CA CYS A 132 14.96 18.76 -10.57
C CYS A 132 15.30 20.18 -10.10
N ASP A 133 15.05 20.44 -8.82
CA ASP A 133 15.59 21.61 -8.13
C ASP A 133 17.11 21.50 -7.94
N ASP A 134 17.76 22.60 -7.56
CA ASP A 134 19.22 22.69 -7.47
C ASP A 134 19.80 21.72 -6.43
N ASP A 135 19.09 21.50 -5.33
CA ASP A 135 19.52 20.57 -4.28
C ASP A 135 19.51 19.12 -4.79
N LYS A 136 18.44 18.69 -5.47
CA LYS A 136 18.38 17.37 -6.09
C LYS A 136 19.38 17.20 -7.22
N LYS A 137 19.61 18.24 -8.04
CA LYS A 137 20.66 18.22 -9.08
C LYS A 137 22.04 18.01 -8.47
N ALA A 138 22.36 18.71 -7.39
CA ALA A 138 23.62 18.55 -6.68
C ALA A 138 23.77 17.14 -6.10
N GLN A 139 22.70 16.58 -5.52
CA GLN A 139 22.69 15.21 -5.02
C GLN A 139 22.90 14.18 -6.13
N ILE A 140 22.16 14.29 -7.24
CA ILE A 140 22.30 13.40 -8.40
C ILE A 140 23.74 13.45 -8.92
N THR A 141 24.29 14.65 -9.10
CA THR A 141 25.68 14.81 -9.59
C THR A 141 26.69 14.18 -8.63
N LYS A 142 26.50 14.36 -7.31
CA LYS A 142 27.34 13.73 -6.29
C LYS A 142 27.30 12.20 -6.40
N TYR A 143 26.12 11.60 -6.50
CA TYR A 143 25.97 10.15 -6.58
C TYR A 143 26.47 9.58 -7.92
N GLN A 144 26.30 10.32 -9.02
CA GLN A 144 26.86 9.95 -10.33
C GLN A 144 28.40 9.97 -10.35
N ALA A 145 29.03 10.79 -9.51
CA ALA A 145 30.48 10.85 -9.37
C ALA A 145 31.06 9.74 -8.47
N MET A 146 30.23 8.98 -7.74
CA MET A 146 30.69 7.87 -6.91
C MET A 146 31.04 6.65 -7.75
N ALA A 147 31.99 5.84 -7.28
CA ALA A 147 32.21 4.52 -7.87
C ALA A 147 30.96 3.65 -7.66
N LYS A 148 30.67 2.75 -8.62
CA LYS A 148 29.47 1.89 -8.56
C LYS A 148 29.42 1.04 -7.29
N ASP A 149 30.57 0.51 -6.87
CA ASP A 149 30.67 -0.31 -5.67
C ASP A 149 30.44 0.54 -4.41
N ASP A 150 31.01 1.74 -4.34
CA ASP A 150 30.78 2.67 -3.23
C ASP A 150 29.29 3.10 -3.15
N LEU A 151 28.68 3.38 -4.30
CA LEU A 151 27.25 3.73 -4.36
C LEU A 151 26.37 2.56 -3.93
N LYS A 152 26.71 1.33 -4.36
CA LYS A 152 26.02 0.12 -3.93
C LYS A 152 26.12 -0.07 -2.42
N THR A 153 27.31 0.04 -1.84
CA THR A 153 27.49 -0.06 -0.39
C THR A 153 26.70 1.03 0.36
N ALA A 154 26.71 2.26 -0.13
CA ALA A 154 25.93 3.34 0.48
C ALA A 154 24.41 3.07 0.41
N ILE A 155 23.90 2.45 -0.66
CA ILE A 155 22.50 2.03 -0.77
C ILE A 155 22.20 0.93 0.25
N GLU A 156 23.02 -0.13 0.30
CA GLU A 156 22.83 -1.25 1.23
C GLU A 156 22.85 -0.78 2.70
N GLU A 157 23.72 0.17 3.06
CA GLU A 157 23.75 0.77 4.39
C GLU A 157 22.46 1.53 4.72
N LYS A 158 21.93 2.31 3.75
CA LYS A 158 20.71 3.09 3.95
C LYS A 158 19.45 2.23 3.98
N GLU A 159 19.39 1.20 3.16
CA GLU A 159 18.31 0.20 3.21
C GLU A 159 18.31 -0.54 4.56
N LYS A 160 19.49 -0.88 5.08
CA LYS A 160 19.63 -1.49 6.40
C LYS A 160 19.19 -0.56 7.54
N GLU A 161 19.51 0.73 7.47
CA GLU A 161 19.03 1.72 8.45
C GLU A 161 17.48 1.76 8.49
N ILE A 162 16.82 1.63 7.33
CA ILE A 162 15.35 1.54 7.25
C ILE A 162 14.85 0.23 7.88
N GLU A 163 15.45 -0.91 7.53
CA GLU A 163 15.08 -2.21 8.09
C GLU A 163 15.21 -2.24 9.63
N ASP A 164 16.32 -1.72 10.15
CA ASP A 164 16.57 -1.65 11.59
C ASP A 164 15.52 -0.76 12.30
N ALA A 165 15.11 0.34 11.67
CA ALA A 165 14.07 1.22 12.19
C ALA A 165 12.68 0.53 12.22
N GLU A 166 12.31 -0.19 11.16
CA GLU A 166 11.05 -0.95 11.11
C GLU A 166 11.01 -2.07 12.15
N LYS A 167 12.12 -2.81 12.29
CA LYS A 167 12.26 -3.88 13.28
C LYS A 167 12.15 -3.33 14.70
N TYR A 168 12.77 -2.18 14.98
CA TYR A 168 12.64 -1.50 16.25
C TYR A 168 11.18 -1.12 16.53
N PHE A 169 10.52 -0.47 15.57
CA PHE A 169 9.10 -0.09 15.69
C PHE A 169 8.21 -1.31 15.98
N LYS A 170 8.36 -2.40 15.22
CA LYS A 170 7.62 -3.65 15.45
C LYS A 170 7.82 -4.20 16.87
N THR A 171 9.07 -4.20 17.34
CA THR A 171 9.40 -4.67 18.68
C THR A 171 8.69 -3.86 19.76
N GLU A 172 8.64 -2.54 19.62
CA GLU A 172 7.94 -1.67 20.57
C GLU A 172 6.42 -1.82 20.50
N VAL A 173 5.85 -2.03 19.30
CA VAL A 173 4.41 -2.32 19.12
C VAL A 173 4.01 -3.61 19.83
N GLU A 174 4.81 -4.68 19.73
CA GLU A 174 4.54 -5.95 20.40
C GLU A 174 4.56 -5.79 21.94
N LYS A 175 5.48 -4.98 22.47
CA LYS A 175 5.50 -4.65 23.91
C LYS A 175 4.25 -3.87 24.31
N LEU A 176 3.86 -2.87 23.51
CA LEU A 176 2.68 -2.06 23.76
C LEU A 176 1.40 -2.91 23.76
N GLN A 177 1.25 -3.85 22.83
CA GLN A 177 0.11 -4.77 22.76
C GLN A 177 0.00 -5.62 24.02
N LYS A 178 1.10 -6.23 24.48
CA LYS A 178 1.12 -7.01 25.73
C LYS A 178 0.75 -6.15 26.93
N SER A 179 1.24 -4.91 26.98
CA SER A 179 0.87 -3.99 28.04
C SER A 179 -0.62 -3.64 28.00
N TYR A 180 -1.19 -3.44 26.80
CA TYR A 180 -2.60 -3.16 26.62
C TYR A 180 -3.49 -4.32 27.07
N GLU A 181 -3.14 -5.55 26.69
CA GLU A 181 -3.84 -6.77 27.11
C GLU A 181 -3.84 -6.93 28.64
N GLY A 182 -2.68 -6.79 29.28
CA GLY A 182 -2.57 -6.87 30.74
C GLY A 182 -3.36 -5.76 31.46
N LEU A 183 -3.36 -4.54 30.91
CA LEU A 183 -4.17 -3.44 31.44
C LEU A 183 -5.68 -3.71 31.29
N MET A 184 -6.09 -4.30 30.16
CA MET A 184 -7.48 -4.67 29.91
C MET A 184 -7.95 -5.75 30.88
N GLU A 185 -7.15 -6.80 31.09
CA GLU A 185 -7.46 -7.86 32.06
C GLU A 185 -7.57 -7.30 33.49
N THR A 186 -6.61 -6.47 33.89
CA THR A 186 -6.61 -5.82 35.22
C THR A 186 -7.86 -4.95 35.41
N LYS A 187 -8.22 -4.16 34.40
CA LYS A 187 -9.42 -3.33 34.39
C LYS A 187 -10.68 -4.17 34.53
N GLU A 188 -10.82 -5.25 33.76
CA GLU A 188 -11.99 -6.12 33.81
C GLU A 188 -12.13 -6.81 35.17
N SER A 189 -11.02 -7.32 35.71
CA SER A 189 -10.98 -7.93 37.04
C SER A 189 -11.39 -6.94 38.13
N THR A 190 -10.83 -5.73 38.12
CA THR A 190 -11.19 -4.67 39.08
C THR A 190 -12.67 -4.29 38.98
N ILE A 191 -13.21 -4.15 37.76
CA ILE A 191 -14.63 -3.86 37.55
C ILE A 191 -15.50 -5.01 38.10
N ALA A 192 -15.11 -6.26 37.89
CA ALA A 192 -15.82 -7.41 38.41
C ALA A 192 -15.82 -7.43 39.95
N GLU A 193 -14.67 -7.20 40.58
CA GLU A 193 -14.55 -7.10 42.03
C GLU A 193 -15.43 -6.00 42.61
N VAL A 194 -15.40 -4.80 42.02
CA VAL A 194 -16.25 -3.67 42.43
C VAL A 194 -17.73 -3.95 42.25
N LYS A 195 -18.13 -4.66 41.17
CA LYS A 195 -19.52 -5.10 41.01
C LYS A 195 -19.92 -6.10 42.09
N ASN A 196 -19.02 -7.02 42.44
CA ASN A 196 -19.23 -8.06 43.44
C ASN A 196 -19.13 -7.55 44.89
N SER A 197 -18.54 -6.38 45.12
CA SER A 197 -18.41 -5.77 46.46
C SER A 197 -19.73 -5.28 47.06
N GLY A 198 -20.87 -5.59 46.43
CA GLY A 198 -22.17 -5.07 46.81
C GLY A 198 -22.38 -3.59 46.42
N LEU A 199 -21.62 -3.05 45.46
CA LEU A 199 -21.79 -1.67 44.98
C LEU A 199 -23.24 -1.35 44.59
N SER A 200 -23.96 -2.32 44.01
CA SER A 200 -25.40 -2.17 43.70
C SER A 200 -26.23 -1.95 44.97
N LEU A 201 -25.98 -2.74 46.03
CA LEU A 201 -26.64 -2.61 47.32
C LEU A 201 -26.29 -1.28 47.99
N MET A 202 -25.01 -0.87 47.98
CA MET A 202 -24.58 0.44 48.49
C MET A 202 -25.33 1.59 47.80
N LYS A 203 -25.48 1.52 46.47
CA LYS A 203 -26.28 2.49 45.70
C LYS A 203 -27.75 2.46 46.10
N SER A 204 -28.35 1.27 46.28
CA SER A 204 -29.74 1.12 46.72
C SER A 204 -29.99 1.69 48.12
N VAL A 205 -29.10 1.43 49.08
CA VAL A 205 -29.18 1.97 50.45
C VAL A 205 -29.11 3.49 50.44
N LYS A 206 -28.17 4.09 49.70
CA LYS A 206 -28.07 5.55 49.55
C LYS A 206 -29.37 6.16 49.00
N LYS A 207 -30.03 5.49 48.06
CA LYS A 207 -31.28 5.98 47.46
C LYS A 207 -32.45 5.90 48.44
N ALA A 208 -32.52 4.86 49.28
CA ALA A 208 -33.55 4.72 50.32
C ALA A 208 -33.39 5.75 51.44
N GLY A 209 -32.15 6.04 51.87
CA GLY A 209 -31.90 7.08 52.89
C GLY A 209 -32.19 8.52 52.43
N ALA A 210 -32.36 8.76 51.12
CA ALA A 210 -32.73 10.07 50.60
C ALA A 210 -34.25 10.36 50.67
N SER A 211 -35.09 9.34 50.92
CA SER A 211 -36.54 9.52 51.10
C SER A 211 -36.98 9.71 52.56
N GLU A 212 -36.08 9.55 53.52
CA GLU A 212 -36.40 9.72 54.97
C GLU A 212 -36.12 11.15 55.48
N GLY A 213 -35.70 12.08 54.61
CA GLY A 213 -35.33 13.45 54.99
C GLY A 213 -36.26 14.56 54.50
N SER A 214 -37.44 14.25 53.97
CA SER A 214 -38.43 15.28 53.53
C SER A 214 -39.70 15.36 54.36
N ASP A 215 -39.81 14.61 55.46
CA ASP A 215 -40.98 14.60 56.33
C ASP A 215 -40.70 15.17 57.75
N GLU A 216 -39.83 16.19 57.85
CA GLU A 216 -39.81 17.10 59.00
C GLU A 216 -39.61 18.54 58.50
N LEU A 217 -40.72 19.23 58.19
CA LEU A 217 -41.09 20.61 58.59
C LEU A 217 -42.38 21.06 57.88
#